data_AF-A0A971HLE7-F1
#
_entry.id   AF-A0A971HLE7-F1
#
_cell.length_a   1.000
_cell.length_b   1.000
_cell.length_c   1.000
_cell.angle_alpha   90.00
_cell.angle_beta   90.00
_cell.angle_gamma   90.00
#
_symmetry.space_group_name_H-M   'P 1'
#
loop_
_entity.id
_entity.type
_entity.pdbx_description
1 polymer ?
#
loop_
_entity_poly.entity_id
_entity_poly.type
_entity_poly.pdbx_seq_one_letter_code
_entity_poly.pdbx_strand_id
1 'polypeptide(L)'
;MRSVREVLRERLSPADYQRLEELTQGWQEIPFEYYPDCNAFQTSDEWELSHSHLGEEDLQLLLRACEVLSQLGEAVDIPVYRDQAPEWFTQDFIFDDGNSRDSTVVGAKFIALLAKNPAYRVEAREFPGGLHVQVTFSYRSELEFSREHNNVRLLLESARNVVQRRFFGGYRL
;
A
#
# COMPACT_ATOMS: atom_id res chain seq x y z
N MET A 1 10.76 -19.52 11.26
CA MET A 1 9.57 -19.36 10.41
C MET A 1 9.74 -20.26 9.21
N ARG A 2 8.66 -20.82 8.66
CA ARG A 2 8.74 -21.66 7.45
C ARG A 2 8.65 -20.75 6.23
N SER A 3 9.35 -21.07 5.15
CA SER A 3 9.21 -20.30 3.92
C SER A 3 7.84 -20.57 3.27
N VAL A 4 7.32 -19.57 2.53
CA VAL A 4 6.12 -19.72 1.68
C VAL A 4 6.23 -20.98 0.81
N ARG A 5 7.42 -21.21 0.22
CA ARG A 5 7.70 -22.34 -0.66
C ARG A 5 7.57 -23.69 0.03
N GLU A 6 8.08 -23.83 1.26
CA GLU A 6 7.97 -25.08 2.02
C GLU A 6 6.51 -25.39 2.37
N VAL A 7 5.79 -24.37 2.85
CA VAL A 7 4.39 -24.48 3.24
C VAL A 7 3.50 -24.92 2.08
N LEU A 8 3.63 -24.24 0.93
CA LEU A 8 2.79 -24.55 -0.24
C LEU A 8 3.14 -25.92 -0.84
N ARG A 9 4.41 -26.33 -0.80
CA ARG A 9 4.83 -27.67 -1.27
C ARG A 9 4.24 -28.81 -0.46
N GLU A 10 4.07 -28.62 0.85
CA GLU A 10 3.49 -29.63 1.75
C GLU A 10 1.96 -29.74 1.61
N ARG A 11 1.30 -28.69 1.13
CA ARG A 11 -0.16 -28.54 1.22
C ARG A 11 -0.88 -28.56 -0.11
N LEU A 12 -0.21 -28.21 -1.21
CA LEU A 12 -0.77 -28.27 -2.55
C LEU A 12 -0.45 -29.60 -3.22
N SER A 13 -1.23 -29.93 -4.25
CA SER A 13 -0.89 -31.08 -5.10
C SER A 13 0.42 -30.81 -5.86
N PRO A 14 1.17 -31.85 -6.27
CA PRO A 14 2.40 -31.65 -7.04
C PRO A 14 2.20 -30.83 -8.33
N ALA A 15 1.06 -31.01 -8.99
CA ALA A 15 0.71 -30.26 -10.20
C ALA A 15 0.44 -28.78 -9.90
N ASP A 16 -0.35 -28.50 -8.86
CA ASP A 16 -0.65 -27.12 -8.42
C ASP A 16 0.62 -26.38 -7.97
N TYR A 17 1.49 -27.07 -7.24
CA TYR A 17 2.76 -26.50 -6.79
C TYR A 17 3.71 -26.21 -7.96
N GLN A 18 3.78 -27.12 -8.94
CA GLN A 18 4.57 -26.89 -10.16
C GLN A 18 4.02 -25.72 -10.97
N ARG A 19 2.69 -25.60 -11.07
CA ARG A 19 2.04 -24.47 -11.74
C ARG A 19 2.32 -23.14 -11.05
N LEU A 20 2.32 -23.10 -9.71
CA LEU A 20 2.76 -21.92 -8.96
C LEU A 20 4.24 -21.60 -9.19
N GLU A 21 5.11 -22.61 -9.26
CA GLU A 21 6.53 -22.40 -9.55
C GLU A 21 6.73 -21.78 -10.95
N GLU A 22 5.91 -22.15 -11.93
CA GLU A 22 5.89 -21.51 -13.26
C GLU A 22 5.40 -20.05 -13.19
N LEU A 23 4.26 -19.80 -12.52
CA LEU A 23 3.67 -18.46 -12.37
C LEU A 23 4.60 -17.49 -11.63
N THR A 24 5.43 -18.00 -10.73
CA THR A 24 6.37 -17.21 -9.93
C THR A 24 7.79 -17.16 -10.52
N GLN A 25 7.97 -17.66 -11.75
CA GLN A 25 9.28 -17.75 -12.42
C GLN A 25 10.35 -18.44 -11.54
N GLY A 26 9.97 -19.53 -10.89
CA GLY A 26 10.84 -20.24 -9.95
C GLY A 26 10.97 -19.52 -8.60
N TRP A 27 9.91 -18.87 -8.13
CA TRP A 27 9.88 -18.07 -6.89
C TRP A 27 10.75 -16.81 -6.92
N GLN A 28 11.09 -16.31 -8.10
CA GLN A 28 11.75 -15.01 -8.24
C GLN A 28 10.77 -13.86 -8.00
N GLU A 29 9.51 -14.07 -8.33
CA GLU A 29 8.42 -13.13 -8.10
C GLU A 29 7.43 -13.73 -7.11
N ILE A 30 7.08 -12.99 -6.06
CA ILE A 30 6.24 -13.51 -4.98
C ILE A 30 4.85 -12.87 -5.09
N PRO A 31 3.82 -13.66 -5.44
CA PRO A 31 2.50 -13.13 -5.71
C PRO A 31 1.70 -12.94 -4.43
N PHE A 32 2.28 -13.11 -3.24
CA PHE A 32 1.54 -13.15 -1.98
C PHE A 32 2.00 -12.05 -1.02
N GLU A 33 1.04 -11.32 -0.45
CA GLU A 33 1.26 -10.30 0.59
C GLU A 33 0.38 -10.61 1.82
N TYR A 34 0.89 -10.32 3.02
CA TYR A 34 0.16 -10.52 4.27
C TYR A 34 -0.41 -9.21 4.82
N TYR A 35 -1.72 -9.22 5.06
CA TYR A 35 -2.48 -8.10 5.58
C TYR A 35 -2.82 -8.36 7.06
N PRO A 36 -2.11 -7.72 8.01
CA PRO A 36 -2.27 -7.99 9.44
C PRO A 36 -3.63 -7.55 9.98
N ASP A 37 -4.23 -6.51 9.41
CA ASP A 37 -5.54 -5.98 9.85
C ASP A 37 -6.68 -7.00 9.74
N CYS A 38 -6.57 -7.93 8.78
CA CYS A 38 -7.54 -8.99 8.55
C CYS A 38 -6.97 -10.39 8.77
N ASN A 39 -5.70 -10.50 9.21
CA ASN A 39 -4.97 -11.77 9.38
C ASN A 39 -5.13 -12.68 8.14
N ALA A 40 -4.92 -12.11 6.95
CA ALA A 40 -5.13 -12.80 5.69
C ALA A 40 -3.98 -12.54 4.72
N PHE A 41 -3.70 -13.55 3.89
CA PHE A 41 -2.85 -13.41 2.72
C PHE A 41 -3.71 -13.09 1.52
N GLN A 42 -3.24 -12.19 0.67
CA GLN A 42 -3.86 -11.90 -0.63
C GLN A 42 -2.80 -11.88 -1.71
N THR A 43 -3.25 -11.84 -2.97
CA THR A 43 -2.34 -11.64 -4.09
C THR A 43 -1.74 -10.23 -4.00
N SER A 44 -0.45 -10.09 -4.27
CA SER A 44 0.21 -8.77 -4.35
C SER A 44 -0.36 -7.98 -5.53
N ASP A 45 -0.76 -6.74 -5.27
CA ASP A 45 -1.22 -5.80 -6.31
C ASP A 45 -0.15 -5.62 -7.41
N GLU A 46 1.15 -5.66 -7.06
CA GLU A 46 2.28 -5.55 -7.99
C GLU A 46 2.34 -6.73 -8.96
N TRP A 47 2.12 -7.92 -8.42
CA TRP A 47 2.13 -9.13 -9.20
C TRP A 47 0.88 -9.24 -10.09
N GLU A 48 -0.29 -8.88 -9.55
CA GLU A 48 -1.55 -8.91 -10.31
C GLU A 48 -1.54 -7.92 -11.50
N LEU A 49 -1.00 -6.71 -11.31
CA LEU A 49 -0.88 -5.72 -12.39
C LEU A 49 0.07 -6.17 -13.51
N SER A 50 1.18 -6.83 -13.15
CA SER A 50 2.13 -7.40 -14.13
C SER A 50 1.60 -8.66 -14.82
N HIS A 51 0.59 -9.32 -14.25
CA HIS A 51 0.00 -10.56 -14.74
C HIS A 51 -1.51 -10.42 -15.03
N SER A 52 -1.90 -9.34 -15.72
CA SER A 52 -3.31 -9.03 -16.02
C SER A 52 -4.05 -10.00 -16.96
N HIS A 53 -3.40 -11.07 -17.42
CA HIS A 53 -3.93 -12.06 -18.36
C HIS A 53 -4.00 -13.49 -17.79
N LEU A 54 -4.18 -13.63 -16.48
CA LEU A 54 -4.31 -14.96 -15.85
C LEU A 54 -5.62 -15.64 -16.23
N GLY A 55 -5.54 -16.95 -16.44
CA GLY A 55 -6.72 -17.78 -16.61
C GLY A 55 -7.48 -17.98 -15.29
N GLU A 56 -8.74 -18.41 -15.37
CA GLU A 56 -9.57 -18.69 -14.19
C GLU A 56 -8.95 -19.76 -13.27
N GLU A 57 -8.31 -20.78 -13.85
CA GLU A 57 -7.64 -21.85 -13.10
C GLU A 57 -6.44 -21.33 -12.29
N ASP A 58 -5.66 -20.39 -12.87
CA ASP A 58 -4.52 -19.77 -12.19
C ASP A 58 -4.99 -18.86 -11.04
N LEU A 59 -6.07 -18.12 -11.24
CA LEU A 59 -6.69 -17.31 -10.17
C LEU A 59 -7.19 -18.18 -9.02
N GLN A 60 -7.89 -19.29 -9.32
CA GLN A 60 -8.35 -20.22 -8.28
C GLN A 60 -7.18 -20.85 -7.51
N LEU A 61 -6.08 -21.16 -8.20
CA LEU A 61 -4.87 -21.68 -7.58
C LEU A 61 -4.24 -20.66 -6.62
N LEU A 62 -4.13 -19.39 -7.03
CA LEU A 62 -3.61 -18.31 -6.19
C LEU A 62 -4.49 -18.07 -4.95
N LEU A 63 -5.81 -18.03 -5.12
CA LEU A 63 -6.74 -17.90 -4.00
C LEU A 63 -6.61 -19.05 -3.00
N ARG A 64 -6.49 -20.29 -3.50
CA ARG A 64 -6.26 -21.46 -2.65
C ARG A 64 -4.92 -21.37 -1.90
N ALA A 65 -3.87 -20.91 -2.57
CA ALA A 65 -2.58 -20.69 -1.93
C ALA A 65 -2.68 -19.64 -0.81
N CYS A 66 -3.38 -18.53 -1.06
CA CYS A 66 -3.66 -17.50 -0.05
C CYS A 66 -4.44 -18.06 1.15
N GLU A 67 -5.46 -18.90 0.94
CA GLU A 67 -6.18 -19.57 2.02
C GLU A 67 -5.26 -20.46 2.87
N VAL A 68 -4.41 -21.28 2.22
CA VAL A 68 -3.45 -22.16 2.90
C VAL A 68 -2.47 -21.35 3.74
N LEU A 69 -1.95 -20.24 3.21
CA LEU A 69 -1.03 -19.35 3.92
C LEU A 69 -1.72 -18.64 5.09
N SER A 70 -2.96 -18.17 4.90
CA SER A 70 -3.76 -17.50 5.94
C SER A 70 -4.06 -18.39 7.13
N GLN A 71 -4.24 -19.70 6.92
CA GLN A 71 -4.42 -20.67 8.00
C GLN A 71 -3.18 -20.82 8.91
N LEU A 72 -2.00 -20.41 8.44
CA LEU A 72 -0.74 -20.51 9.15
C LEU A 72 -0.27 -19.17 9.75
N GLY A 73 -0.90 -18.06 9.39
CA GLY A 73 -0.70 -16.72 9.96
C GLY A 73 0.76 -16.26 9.97
N GLU A 74 1.21 -15.70 11.09
CA GLU A 74 2.55 -15.12 11.31
C GLU A 74 3.72 -16.13 11.23
N ALA A 75 3.46 -17.43 11.04
CA ALA A 75 4.51 -18.46 11.02
C ALA A 75 5.26 -18.56 9.68
N VAL A 76 4.80 -17.85 8.64
CA VAL A 76 5.35 -17.88 7.28
C VAL A 76 6.26 -16.68 7.03
N ASP A 77 7.52 -16.94 6.68
CA ASP A 77 8.45 -15.89 6.24
C ASP A 77 8.14 -15.58 4.77
N ILE A 78 7.48 -14.44 4.55
CA ILE A 78 7.30 -13.89 3.21
C ILE A 78 8.54 -13.05 2.91
N PRO A 79 9.27 -13.34 1.83
CA PRO A 79 10.29 -12.45 1.31
C PRO A 79 9.62 -11.20 0.73
N VAL A 80 9.13 -10.31 1.58
CA VAL A 80 8.57 -9.01 1.20
C VAL A 80 9.73 -8.13 0.72
N TYR A 81 10.10 -8.19 -0.56
CA TYR A 81 11.11 -7.33 -1.23
C TYR A 81 12.25 -6.85 -0.29
N ARG A 82 12.75 -7.73 0.59
CA ARG A 82 13.58 -7.30 1.73
C ARG A 82 14.96 -6.86 1.27
N ASP A 83 15.32 -7.20 0.04
CA ASP A 83 16.65 -6.99 -0.52
C ASP A 83 16.81 -5.66 -1.27
N GLN A 84 15.74 -4.88 -1.46
CA GLN A 84 15.87 -3.51 -1.96
C GLN A 84 16.00 -2.53 -0.79
N ALA A 85 17.12 -1.81 -0.75
CA ALA A 85 17.32 -0.75 0.23
C ALA A 85 16.21 0.30 0.04
N PRO A 86 15.52 0.72 1.13
CA PRO A 86 14.46 1.70 1.01
C PRO A 86 15.02 3.03 0.50
N GLU A 87 14.45 3.51 -0.59
CA GLU A 87 14.64 4.87 -1.08
C GLU A 87 13.72 5.81 -0.30
N TRP A 88 14.05 7.10 -0.28
CA TRP A 88 13.29 8.13 0.45
C TRP A 88 12.83 9.21 -0.51
N PHE A 89 11.55 9.52 -0.49
CA PHE A 89 10.97 10.63 -1.24
C PHE A 89 10.45 11.70 -0.28
N THR A 90 10.66 12.98 -0.63
CA THR A 90 10.13 14.12 0.11
C THR A 90 9.33 15.02 -0.82
N GLN A 91 8.13 15.39 -0.39
CA GLN A 91 7.23 16.28 -1.11
C GLN A 91 6.86 17.50 -0.26
N ASP A 92 6.95 18.67 -0.89
CA ASP A 92 6.60 19.95 -0.28
C ASP A 92 5.15 20.34 -0.60
N PHE A 93 4.44 20.80 0.42
CA PHE A 93 3.09 21.37 0.32
C PHE A 93 3.08 22.76 0.95
N ILE A 94 2.65 23.76 0.18
CA ILE A 94 2.57 25.15 0.63
C ILE A 94 1.11 25.55 0.77
N PHE A 95 0.73 25.95 1.96
CA PHE A 95 -0.60 26.42 2.31
C PHE A 95 -0.55 27.93 2.59
N ASP A 96 -0.78 28.72 1.54
CA ASP A 96 -0.75 30.19 1.59
C ASP A 96 -2.18 30.75 1.74
N ASP A 97 -2.43 31.48 2.83
CA ASP A 97 -3.71 32.12 3.13
C ASP A 97 -4.00 33.33 2.23
N GLY A 98 -2.98 33.87 1.55
CA GLY A 98 -3.14 34.91 0.52
C GLY A 98 -3.88 34.42 -0.71
N ASN A 99 -3.84 33.11 -1.00
CA ASN A 99 -4.47 32.49 -2.17
C ASN A 99 -5.86 31.90 -1.88
N SER A 100 -6.14 31.53 -0.64
CA SER A 100 -7.42 30.92 -0.25
C SER A 100 -7.65 31.13 1.24
N ARG A 101 -8.83 31.67 1.59
CA ARG A 101 -9.30 31.63 2.98
C ARG A 101 -9.36 30.15 3.39
N ASP A 102 -8.75 29.84 4.53
CA ASP A 102 -8.67 28.51 5.16
C ASP A 102 -7.53 27.59 4.66
N SER A 103 -6.57 28.10 3.88
CA SER A 103 -5.43 27.30 3.39
C SER A 103 -4.61 26.70 4.55
N THR A 104 -4.26 27.50 5.55
CA THR A 104 -3.57 27.04 6.76
C THR A 104 -4.40 26.06 7.58
N VAL A 105 -5.72 26.22 7.61
CA VAL A 105 -6.65 25.29 8.28
C VAL A 105 -6.64 23.93 7.57
N VAL A 106 -6.64 23.92 6.22
CA VAL A 106 -6.46 22.69 5.43
C VAL A 106 -5.11 22.05 5.76
N GLY A 107 -4.03 22.83 5.80
CA GLY A 107 -2.70 22.34 6.16
C GLY A 107 -2.65 21.69 7.54
N ALA A 108 -3.27 22.31 8.55
CA ALA A 108 -3.37 21.74 9.90
C ALA A 108 -4.17 20.42 9.92
N LYS A 109 -5.27 20.32 9.15
CA LYS A 109 -6.04 19.07 9.02
C LYS A 109 -5.24 18.00 8.28
N PHE A 110 -4.49 18.38 7.26
CA PHE A 110 -3.63 17.48 6.50
C PHE A 110 -2.53 16.88 7.37
N ILE A 111 -1.83 17.69 8.18
CA ILE A 111 -0.86 17.21 9.18
C ILE A 111 -1.53 16.22 10.15
N ALA A 112 -2.71 16.54 10.66
CA ALA A 112 -3.42 15.67 11.60
C ALA A 112 -3.86 14.33 10.98
N LEU A 113 -4.09 14.28 9.66
CA LEU A 113 -4.36 13.05 8.94
C LEU A 113 -3.07 12.23 8.72
N LEU A 114 -1.99 12.88 8.30
CA LEU A 114 -0.69 12.24 8.11
C LEU A 114 -0.14 11.65 9.42
N ALA A 115 -0.31 12.35 10.55
CA ALA A 115 0.15 11.90 11.87
C ALA A 115 -0.50 10.59 12.36
N LYS A 116 -1.59 10.16 11.74
CA LYS A 116 -2.23 8.87 12.03
C LYS A 116 -1.56 7.69 11.34
N ASN A 117 -0.69 7.94 10.36
CA ASN A 117 0.00 6.91 9.60
C ASN A 117 1.51 6.96 9.91
N PRO A 118 2.08 5.91 10.54
CA PRO A 118 3.51 5.87 10.89
C PRO A 118 4.44 5.81 9.67
N ALA A 119 3.93 5.58 8.46
CA ALA A 119 4.70 5.59 7.22
C ALA A 119 5.24 6.97 6.85
N TYR A 120 4.64 8.06 7.36
CA TYR A 120 5.00 9.42 7.00
C TYR A 120 5.80 10.11 8.10
N ARG A 121 6.93 10.71 7.72
CA ARG A 121 7.61 11.73 8.52
C ARG A 121 7.14 13.09 8.03
N VAL A 122 6.70 13.94 8.95
CA VAL A 122 6.13 15.24 8.62
C VAL A 122 6.91 16.33 9.35
N GLU A 123 7.48 17.25 8.59
CA GLU A 123 8.02 18.51 9.12
C GLU A 123 7.10 19.64 8.71
N ALA A 124 6.78 20.53 9.64
CA ALA A 124 5.92 21.67 9.38
C ALA A 124 6.58 22.95 9.89
N ARG A 125 6.57 24.01 9.06
CA ARG A 125 7.10 25.33 9.40
C ARG A 125 6.11 26.40 9.02
N GLU A 126 5.71 27.21 10.00
CA GLU A 126 4.89 28.39 9.75
C GLU A 126 5.75 29.50 9.15
N PHE A 127 5.14 30.28 8.24
CA PHE A 127 5.73 31.49 7.69
C PHE A 127 4.67 32.61 7.67
N PRO A 128 5.06 33.88 7.49
CA PRO A 128 4.08 34.97 7.46
C PRO A 128 3.03 34.76 6.36
N GLY A 129 1.79 34.50 6.78
CA GLY A 129 0.66 34.27 5.86
C GLY A 129 0.47 32.83 5.39
N GLY A 130 1.19 31.84 5.95
CA GLY A 130 0.98 30.46 5.53
C GLY A 130 1.74 29.40 6.33
N LEU A 131 1.64 28.17 5.83
CA LEU A 131 2.22 26.97 6.42
C LEU A 131 2.91 26.14 5.33
N HIS A 132 4.16 25.79 5.56
CA HIS A 132 4.92 24.87 4.71
C HIS A 132 4.98 23.50 5.40
N VAL A 133 4.58 22.45 4.68
CA VAL A 133 4.55 21.07 5.18
C VAL A 133 5.40 20.21 4.25
N GLN A 134 6.41 19.54 4.81
CA GLN A 134 7.22 18.55 4.11
C GLN A 134 6.78 17.16 4.55
N VAL A 135 6.47 16.30 3.59
CA VAL A 135 6.07 14.91 3.82
C VAL A 135 7.13 14.01 3.23
N THR A 136 7.70 13.14 4.06
CA THR A 136 8.73 12.18 3.66
C THR A 136 8.25 10.76 3.92
N PHE A 137 8.40 9.88 2.94
CA PHE A 137 8.15 8.44 3.08
C PHE A 137 9.24 7.63 2.39
N SER A 138 9.38 6.39 2.84
CA SER A 138 10.27 5.41 2.20
C SER A 138 9.50 4.50 1.27
N TYR A 139 10.12 4.07 0.18
CA TYR A 139 9.58 3.09 -0.76
C TYR A 139 10.69 2.15 -1.23
N ARG A 140 10.30 0.96 -1.68
CA ARG A 140 11.20 -0.09 -2.20
C ARG A 140 10.84 -0.53 -3.62
N SER A 141 9.72 -0.07 -4.16
CA SER A 141 9.33 -0.30 -5.55
C SER A 141 8.61 0.93 -6.12
N GLU A 142 8.52 1.02 -7.45
CA GLU A 142 7.76 2.10 -8.11
C GLU A 142 6.27 2.06 -7.73
N LEU A 143 5.72 0.88 -7.47
CA LEU A 143 4.33 0.76 -7.04
C LEU A 143 4.14 1.23 -5.60
N GLU A 144 5.01 0.85 -4.66
CA GLU A 144 4.99 1.41 -3.30
C GLU A 144 5.06 2.94 -3.36
N PHE A 145 5.96 3.48 -4.19
CA PHE A 145 6.04 4.92 -4.42
C PHE A 145 4.71 5.49 -4.91
N SER A 146 4.12 4.89 -5.95
CA SER A 146 2.87 5.36 -6.55
C SER A 146 1.71 5.29 -5.55
N ARG A 147 1.62 4.21 -4.76
CA ARG A 147 0.62 4.02 -3.70
C ARG A 147 0.76 5.08 -2.62
N GLU A 148 1.96 5.26 -2.06
CA GLU A 148 2.18 6.24 -1.00
C GLU A 148 1.98 7.67 -1.49
N HIS A 149 2.48 7.99 -2.68
CA HIS A 149 2.25 9.30 -3.30
C HIS A 149 0.75 9.57 -3.54
N ASN A 150 -0.02 8.58 -4.02
CA ASN A 150 -1.46 8.71 -4.19
C ASN A 150 -2.19 8.85 -2.85
N ASN A 151 -1.79 8.10 -1.82
CA ASN A 151 -2.33 8.20 -0.47
C ASN A 151 -2.14 9.60 0.10
N VAL A 152 -0.94 10.17 -0.01
CA VAL A 152 -0.65 11.55 0.42
C VAL A 152 -1.59 12.54 -0.28
N ARG A 153 -1.82 12.39 -1.59
CA ARG A 153 -2.78 13.24 -2.34
C ARG A 153 -4.23 13.06 -1.87
N LEU A 154 -4.67 11.83 -1.60
CA LEU A 154 -6.02 11.55 -1.09
C LEU A 154 -6.24 12.15 0.31
N LEU A 155 -5.23 12.12 1.17
CA LEU A 155 -5.28 12.75 2.50
C LEU A 155 -5.38 14.27 2.39
N LEU A 156 -4.67 14.88 1.43
CA LEU A 156 -4.79 16.31 1.14
C LEU A 156 -6.20 16.67 0.66
N GLU A 157 -6.77 15.91 -0.28
CA GLU A 157 -8.15 16.12 -0.74
C GLU A 157 -9.17 15.91 0.39
N SER A 158 -8.94 14.94 1.26
CA SER A 158 -9.78 14.72 2.44
C SER A 158 -9.75 15.93 3.39
N ALA A 159 -8.56 16.48 3.65
CA ALA A 159 -8.41 17.69 4.45
C ALA A 159 -9.17 18.88 3.84
N ARG A 160 -9.08 19.05 2.51
CA ARG A 160 -9.84 20.09 1.77
C ARG A 160 -11.35 19.91 1.91
N ASN A 161 -11.85 18.69 1.71
CA ASN A 161 -13.28 18.38 1.78
C ASN A 161 -13.87 18.63 3.18
N VAL A 162 -13.13 18.27 4.23
CA VAL A 162 -13.52 18.53 5.63
C VAL A 162 -13.69 20.02 5.88
N VAL A 163 -12.74 20.84 5.42
CA VAL A 163 -12.80 22.31 5.60
C VAL A 163 -13.92 22.93 4.78
N GLN A 164 -14.09 22.50 3.53
CA GLN A 164 -15.11 23.03 2.63
C GLN A 164 -16.53 22.53 2.92
N ARG A 165 -16.74 21.67 3.93
CA ARG A 165 -18.03 21.00 4.25
C ARG A 165 -18.68 20.32 3.03
N ARG A 166 -17.86 19.87 2.07
CA ARG A 166 -18.35 19.04 0.97
C ARG A 166 -18.47 17.62 1.49
N PHE A 167 -19.61 17.30 2.08
CA PHE A 167 -20.01 15.91 2.25
C PHE A 167 -20.11 15.29 0.86
N PHE A 168 -19.46 14.15 0.63
CA PHE A 168 -19.70 13.34 -0.55
C PHE A 168 -21.19 13.00 -0.58
N GLY A 169 -21.94 13.67 -1.46
CA GLY A 169 -23.31 13.33 -1.76
C GLY A 169 -23.31 12.01 -2.51
N GLY A 170 -23.37 10.90 -1.76
CA GLY A 170 -23.62 9.59 -2.33
C GLY A 170 -25.00 9.59 -2.96
N TYR A 171 -25.06 9.55 -4.29
CA TYR A 171 -26.27 9.11 -4.98
C TYR A 171 -26.38 7.60 -4.78
N ARG A 172 -27.45 7.18 -4.10
CA ARG A 172 -27.91 5.80 -4.13
C ARG A 172 -28.43 5.53 -5.55
N LEU A 173 -27.82 4.58 -6.25
CA LEU A 173 -28.41 3.94 -7.44
C LEU A 173 -29.67 3.18 -7.03
#